data_AF-A0A952VQU1-F1
#
_entry.id   AF-A0A952VQU1-F1
#
_cell.length_a   1.000
_cell.length_b   1.000
_cell.length_c   1.000
_cell.angle_alpha   90.00
_cell.angle_beta   90.00
_cell.angle_gamma   90.00
#
_symmetry.space_group_name_H-M   'P 1'
#
loop_
_entity.id
_entity.type
_entity.pdbx_description
1 polymer ?
#
loop_
_entity_poly.entity_id
_entity_poly.type
_entity_poly.pdbx_seq_one_letter_code
_entity_poly.pdbx_strand_id
1 'polypeptide(L)'
;MATKTKSPTVVEKKLISLADIVIQAAQRSKDPTLQIPIRALSNVSFNERKGLIEMGDKKQERSFFNVGMAKRFMQTVLVADALSELQRADLTTSLREIYYRTKHTIKDSHENTFDAQDESDPVIEDLEVSLAALREELHVSAENRGSIVGPVVFGDDGDRVDCSKLGKGGYSVPSIVEPEYLEIRRCTADFVLLVEKGTQWNRLSEDKFWRRYNCIL
;
A
#
# COMPACT_ATOMS: atom_id res chain seq x y z
N MET A 1 25.16 22.79 -6.48
CA MET A 1 24.76 22.60 -5.07
C MET A 1 24.78 21.11 -4.80
N ALA A 2 25.68 20.63 -3.93
CA ALA A 2 25.72 19.22 -3.55
C ALA A 2 24.43 18.90 -2.78
N THR A 3 23.58 18.06 -3.35
CA THR A 3 22.41 17.50 -2.66
C THR A 3 22.92 16.74 -1.44
N LYS A 4 22.62 17.23 -0.24
CA LYS A 4 22.85 16.48 1.00
C LYS A 4 22.11 15.14 0.85
N THR A 5 22.85 14.06 0.71
CA THR A 5 22.29 12.71 0.66
C THR A 5 21.63 12.45 2.01
N LYS A 6 20.29 12.51 2.05
CA LYS A 6 19.50 12.07 3.22
C LYS A 6 19.91 10.63 3.53
N SER A 7 19.99 10.28 4.81
CA SER A 7 20.20 8.89 5.22
C SER A 7 19.05 8.03 4.70
N PRO A 8 19.33 6.83 4.13
CA PRO A 8 18.29 6.02 3.52
C PRO A 8 17.24 5.60 4.55
N THR A 9 15.97 5.70 4.16
CA THR A 9 14.82 5.31 5.01
C THR A 9 14.88 3.81 5.32
N VAL A 10 14.14 3.37 6.34
CA VAL A 10 14.06 1.93 6.67
C VAL A 10 13.55 1.13 5.47
N VAL A 11 12.58 1.69 4.74
CA VAL A 11 11.99 1.11 3.55
C VAL A 11 12.97 1.10 2.38
N GLU A 12 13.72 2.18 2.16
CA GLU A 12 14.76 2.21 1.13
C GLU A 12 15.81 1.12 1.38
N LYS A 13 16.24 0.92 2.62
CA LYS A 13 17.18 -0.16 2.98
C LYS A 13 16.61 -1.55 2.67
N LYS A 14 15.32 -1.77 2.94
CA LYS A 14 14.62 -3.02 2.59
C LYS A 14 14.58 -3.23 1.07
N LEU A 15 14.27 -2.18 0.30
CA LEU A 15 14.29 -2.23 -1.17
C LEU A 15 15.70 -2.53 -1.72
N ILE A 16 16.73 -1.89 -1.17
CA ILE A 16 18.14 -2.17 -1.52
C ILE A 16 18.50 -3.62 -1.18
N SER A 17 18.01 -4.16 -0.07
CA SER A 17 18.27 -5.56 0.29
C SER A 17 17.70 -6.57 -0.72
N LEU A 18 16.65 -6.21 -1.46
CA LEU A 18 16.14 -7.02 -2.56
C LEU A 18 17.15 -7.07 -3.72
N ALA A 19 17.82 -5.96 -4.02
CA ALA A 19 18.90 -5.91 -5.01
C ALA A 19 20.13 -6.71 -4.53
N ASP A 20 20.44 -6.68 -3.23
CA ASP A 20 21.53 -7.47 -2.66
C ASP A 20 21.34 -8.98 -2.86
N ILE A 21 20.10 -9.48 -2.81
CA ILE A 21 19.79 -10.89 -3.11
C ILE A 21 20.24 -11.25 -4.53
N VAL A 22 19.94 -10.39 -5.51
CA VAL A 22 20.30 -10.60 -6.91
C VAL A 22 21.81 -10.53 -7.10
N ILE A 23 22.47 -9.52 -6.51
CA ILE A 23 23.93 -9.35 -6.59
C ILE A 23 24.65 -10.55 -5.98
N GLN A 24 24.24 -11.00 -4.79
CA GLN A 24 24.87 -12.13 -4.12
C GLN A 24 24.67 -13.44 -4.89
N ALA A 25 23.50 -13.66 -5.48
CA ALA A 25 23.26 -14.83 -6.33
C ALA A 25 24.17 -14.80 -7.57
N ALA A 26 24.28 -13.66 -8.24
CA ALA A 26 25.15 -13.48 -9.40
C ALA A 26 26.63 -13.71 -9.08
N GLN A 27 27.13 -13.14 -7.97
CA GLN A 27 28.51 -13.34 -7.50
C GLN A 27 28.83 -14.81 -7.19
N ARG A 28 27.83 -15.58 -6.79
CA ARG A 28 27.95 -17.01 -6.50
C ARG A 28 27.60 -17.90 -7.69
N SER A 29 27.30 -17.30 -8.85
CA SER A 29 26.83 -18.00 -10.06
C SER A 29 25.62 -18.92 -9.78
N LYS A 30 24.70 -18.47 -8.94
CA LYS A 30 23.44 -19.15 -8.62
C LYS A 30 22.24 -18.42 -9.25
N ASP A 31 21.15 -19.15 -9.45
CA ASP A 31 19.87 -18.57 -9.85
C ASP A 31 19.37 -17.61 -8.76
N PRO A 32 19.12 -16.32 -9.08
CA PRO A 32 18.50 -15.42 -8.12
C PRO A 32 17.03 -15.79 -7.93
N THR A 33 16.65 -15.96 -6.66
CA THR A 33 15.30 -16.37 -6.25
C THR A 33 14.78 -15.45 -5.16
N LEU A 34 13.58 -14.91 -5.35
CA LEU A 34 12.85 -14.13 -4.36
C LEU A 34 11.85 -15.02 -3.63
N GLN A 35 11.76 -14.88 -2.30
CA GLN A 35 10.75 -15.57 -1.50
C GLN A 35 9.59 -14.62 -1.21
N ILE A 36 8.41 -14.96 -1.73
CA ILE A 36 7.22 -14.12 -1.62
C ILE A 36 6.20 -14.84 -0.72
N PRO A 37 5.73 -14.22 0.38
CA PRO A 37 4.64 -14.77 1.19
C PRO A 37 3.38 -15.07 0.36
N ILE A 38 2.78 -16.25 0.55
CA ILE A 38 1.58 -16.63 -0.22
C ILE A 38 0.35 -15.93 0.38
N ARG A 39 -0.30 -15.05 -0.39
CA ARG A 39 -1.50 -14.30 0.00
C ARG A 39 -2.78 -15.05 -0.38
N ALA A 40 -2.95 -16.26 0.16
CA ALA A 40 -4.12 -17.11 -0.10
C ALA A 40 -4.78 -17.54 1.21
N LEU A 41 -6.08 -17.89 1.15
CA LEU A 41 -6.84 -18.39 2.32
C LEU A 41 -6.18 -19.62 2.97
N SER A 42 -5.43 -20.40 2.21
CA SER A 42 -4.67 -21.57 2.70
C SER A 42 -3.40 -21.23 3.47
N ASN A 43 -3.06 -19.94 3.58
CA ASN A 43 -1.88 -19.39 4.26
C ASN A 43 -2.23 -18.18 5.14
N VAL A 44 -3.45 -18.13 5.67
CA VAL A 44 -3.84 -17.15 6.69
C VAL A 44 -4.55 -17.89 7.82
N SER A 45 -4.47 -17.33 9.02
CA SER A 45 -5.17 -17.87 10.19
C SER A 45 -5.72 -16.75 11.05
N PHE A 46 -6.88 -16.95 11.66
CA PHE A 46 -7.45 -15.98 12.58
C PHE A 46 -6.88 -16.19 13.99
N ASN A 47 -6.25 -15.16 14.53
CA ASN A 47 -5.75 -15.14 15.89
C ASN A 47 -6.85 -14.62 16.83
N GLU A 48 -7.58 -15.52 17.48
CA GLU A 48 -8.70 -15.17 18.38
C GLU A 48 -8.30 -14.22 19.51
N ARG A 49 -7.06 -14.33 20.03
CA ARG A 49 -6.59 -13.49 21.13
C ARG A 49 -6.35 -12.05 20.70
N LYS A 50 -5.82 -11.87 19.49
CA LYS A 50 -5.58 -10.53 18.92
C LYS A 50 -6.80 -10.00 18.17
N GLY A 51 -7.75 -10.86 17.79
CA GLY A 51 -8.86 -10.51 16.92
C GLY A 51 -8.43 -10.16 15.49
N LEU A 52 -7.27 -10.66 15.04
CA LEU A 52 -6.65 -10.29 13.77
C LEU A 52 -6.40 -11.51 12.89
N ILE A 53 -6.47 -11.33 11.57
CA ILE A 53 -6.00 -12.32 10.60
C ILE A 53 -4.48 -12.17 10.47
N GLU A 54 -3.75 -13.25 10.71
CA GLU A 54 -2.30 -13.31 10.60
C GLU A 54 -1.90 -14.16 9.38
N MET A 55 -0.88 -13.69 8.66
CA MET A 55 -0.25 -14.44 7.57
C MET A 55 0.51 -15.64 8.12
N GLY A 56 0.42 -16.77 7.40
CA GLY A 56 1.22 -17.96 7.69
C GLY A 56 2.60 -17.92 7.03
N ASP A 57 3.43 -18.91 7.37
CA ASP A 57 4.84 -18.96 6.98
C ASP A 57 5.08 -19.46 5.55
N LYS A 58 4.05 -19.87 4.81
CA LYS A 58 4.25 -20.41 3.44
C LYS A 58 4.67 -19.28 2.50
N LYS A 59 5.74 -19.55 1.76
CA LYS A 59 6.28 -18.65 0.73
C LYS A 59 6.34 -19.39 -0.59
N GLN A 60 6.11 -18.66 -1.67
CA GLN A 60 6.40 -19.11 -3.03
C GLN A 60 7.77 -18.58 -3.46
N GLU A 61 8.49 -19.37 -4.24
CA GLU A 61 9.74 -18.96 -4.85
C GLU A 61 9.47 -18.37 -6.23
N ARG A 62 10.01 -17.18 -6.49
CA ARG A 62 10.04 -16.55 -7.81
C ARG A 62 11.50 -16.56 -8.27
N SER A 63 11.86 -17.51 -9.13
CA SER A 63 13.22 -17.69 -9.64
C SER A 63 13.38 -17.12 -11.04
N PHE A 64 14.54 -16.52 -11.33
CA PHE A 64 14.78 -15.84 -12.60
C PHE A 64 14.96 -16.79 -13.78
N PHE A 65 15.73 -17.88 -13.62
CA PHE A 65 15.97 -18.84 -14.71
C PHE A 65 14.80 -19.82 -14.96
N ASN A 66 13.66 -19.61 -14.32
CA ASN A 66 12.43 -20.33 -14.65
C ASN A 66 11.64 -19.56 -15.72
N VAL A 67 11.41 -20.20 -16.87
CA VAL A 67 10.72 -19.59 -18.03
C VAL A 67 9.35 -18.98 -17.68
N GLY A 68 8.56 -19.65 -16.83
CA GLY A 68 7.24 -19.15 -16.44
C GLY A 68 7.28 -18.00 -15.43
N MET A 69 8.42 -17.78 -14.76
CA MET A 69 8.58 -16.77 -13.71
C MET A 69 9.50 -15.63 -14.08
N ALA A 70 10.32 -15.75 -15.13
CA ALA A 70 11.31 -14.77 -15.54
C ALA A 70 10.71 -13.36 -15.73
N LYS A 71 9.59 -13.24 -16.45
CA LYS A 71 8.89 -11.95 -16.65
C LYS A 71 8.46 -11.36 -15.30
N ARG A 72 7.85 -12.17 -14.43
CA ARG A 72 7.40 -11.76 -13.09
C ARG A 72 8.56 -11.36 -12.19
N PHE A 73 9.69 -12.05 -12.27
CA PHE A 73 10.91 -11.73 -11.53
C PHE A 73 11.42 -10.34 -11.94
N MET A 74 11.59 -10.11 -13.25
CA MET A 74 12.01 -8.82 -13.80
C MET A 74 11.06 -7.71 -13.37
N GLN A 75 9.74 -7.92 -13.50
CA GLN A 75 8.71 -6.99 -13.05
C GLN A 75 8.86 -6.61 -11.56
N THR A 76 9.19 -7.59 -10.70
CA THR A 76 9.39 -7.35 -9.26
C THR A 76 10.57 -6.42 -8.99
N VAL A 77 11.70 -6.69 -9.64
CA VAL A 77 12.91 -5.87 -9.51
C VAL A 77 12.67 -4.47 -10.08
N LEU A 78 11.98 -4.36 -11.21
CA LEU A 78 11.67 -3.09 -11.86
C LEU A 78 10.75 -2.20 -11.01
N VAL A 79 9.71 -2.79 -10.40
CA VAL A 79 8.83 -2.06 -9.47
C VAL A 79 9.60 -1.65 -8.22
N ALA A 80 10.42 -2.53 -7.65
CA ALA A 80 11.24 -2.22 -6.48
C ALA A 80 12.22 -1.06 -6.75
N ASP A 81 12.81 -0.99 -7.95
CA ASP A 81 13.66 0.12 -8.38
C ASP A 81 12.86 1.43 -8.44
N ALA A 82 11.69 1.43 -9.10
CA ALA A 82 10.81 2.59 -9.16
C ALA A 82 10.40 3.10 -7.76
N LEU A 83 10.09 2.19 -6.82
CA LEU A 83 9.80 2.54 -5.43
C LEU A 83 11.04 3.10 -4.72
N SER A 84 12.23 2.56 -4.97
CA SER A 84 13.47 3.08 -4.39
C SER A 84 13.78 4.50 -4.89
N GLU A 85 13.49 4.82 -6.14
CA GLU A 85 13.64 6.17 -6.68
C GLU A 85 12.67 7.15 -6.00
N LEU A 86 11.43 6.74 -5.74
CA LEU A 86 10.44 7.57 -5.04
C LEU A 86 10.85 7.86 -3.59
N GLN A 87 11.41 6.87 -2.90
CA GLN A 87 11.95 7.05 -1.55
C GLN A 87 13.10 8.06 -1.53
N ARG A 88 14.03 7.96 -2.48
CA ARG A 88 15.17 8.89 -2.60
C ARG A 88 14.74 10.31 -2.95
N ALA A 89 13.71 10.44 -3.78
CA ALA A 89 13.17 11.72 -4.21
C ALA A 89 12.20 12.34 -3.21
N ASP A 90 11.79 11.59 -2.17
CA ASP A 90 10.77 12.01 -1.19
C ASP A 90 9.43 12.36 -1.87
N LEU A 91 9.04 11.55 -2.86
CA LEU A 91 7.83 11.75 -3.66
C LEU A 91 6.82 10.63 -3.41
N THR A 92 5.54 10.99 -3.32
CA THR A 92 4.41 10.05 -3.27
C THR A 92 3.79 9.89 -4.64
N THR A 93 3.29 8.70 -4.95
CA THR A 93 2.67 8.40 -6.25
C THR A 93 1.42 7.54 -6.12
N SER A 94 0.73 7.24 -7.23
CA SER A 94 -0.39 6.31 -7.28
C SER A 94 0.01 4.97 -7.91
N LEU A 95 -0.78 3.91 -7.69
CA LEU A 95 -0.59 2.62 -8.37
C LEU A 95 -0.55 2.75 -9.90
N ARG A 96 -1.40 3.61 -10.48
CA ARG A 96 -1.44 3.87 -11.92
C ARG A 96 -0.14 4.48 -12.43
N GLU A 97 0.42 5.39 -11.67
CA GLU A 97 1.65 6.07 -12.06
C GLU A 97 2.86 5.11 -12.00
N ILE A 98 2.89 4.19 -11.02
CA ILE A 98 3.89 3.11 -11.00
C ILE A 98 3.75 2.23 -12.24
N TYR A 99 2.52 1.86 -12.61
CA TYR A 99 2.27 1.10 -13.84
C TYR A 99 2.80 1.85 -15.06
N TYR A 100 2.48 3.13 -15.24
CA TYR A 100 2.98 3.90 -16.39
C TYR A 100 4.50 4.07 -16.39
N ARG A 101 5.11 4.32 -15.23
CA ARG A 101 6.56 4.45 -15.07
C ARG A 101 7.29 3.16 -15.43
N THR A 102 6.73 2.03 -15.05
CA THR A 102 7.35 0.72 -15.27
C THR A 102 7.00 0.14 -16.64
N LYS A 103 5.94 0.62 -17.31
CA LYS A 103 5.54 0.17 -18.65
C LYS A 103 6.44 0.72 -19.75
N HIS A 104 7.25 -0.14 -20.33
CA HIS A 104 8.04 0.15 -21.52
C HIS A 104 8.29 -1.14 -22.33
N THR A 105 8.66 -0.99 -23.59
CA THR A 105 9.03 -2.13 -24.43
C THR A 105 10.42 -2.62 -24.04
N ILE A 106 10.54 -3.93 -23.81
CA ILE A 106 11.82 -4.56 -23.49
C ILE A 106 12.71 -4.42 -24.74
N LYS A 107 13.93 -3.93 -24.53
CA LYS A 107 14.89 -3.69 -25.61
C LYS A 107 15.07 -4.95 -26.47
N ASP A 108 15.10 -4.77 -27.78
CA ASP A 108 15.26 -5.83 -28.78
C ASP A 108 14.12 -6.88 -28.77
N SER A 109 12.92 -6.50 -28.32
CA SER A 109 11.72 -7.32 -28.34
C SER A 109 10.47 -6.54 -28.76
N HIS A 110 9.36 -7.26 -28.98
CA HIS A 110 8.02 -6.68 -29.15
C HIS A 110 7.15 -6.81 -27.89
N GLU A 111 7.76 -7.17 -26.76
CA GLU A 111 7.06 -7.38 -25.50
C GLU A 111 7.21 -6.18 -24.58
N ASN A 112 6.14 -5.82 -23.87
CA ASN A 112 6.20 -4.82 -22.82
C ASN A 112 6.56 -5.46 -21.48
N THR A 113 7.18 -4.68 -20.60
CA THR A 113 7.38 -5.05 -19.20
C THR A 113 6.05 -5.30 -18.49
N PHE A 114 5.04 -4.47 -18.75
CA PHE A 114 3.66 -4.62 -18.27
C PHE A 114 2.68 -4.28 -19.39
N ASP A 115 1.66 -5.12 -19.54
CA ASP A 115 0.63 -4.91 -20.56
C ASP A 115 -0.59 -4.16 -20.00
N ALA A 116 -0.96 -4.44 -18.74
CA ALA A 116 -2.06 -3.83 -18.02
C ALA A 116 -1.77 -3.68 -16.51
N GLN A 117 -2.57 -2.84 -15.84
CA GLN A 117 -2.37 -2.50 -14.42
C GLN A 117 -2.64 -3.70 -13.48
N ASP A 118 -3.53 -4.60 -13.86
CA ASP A 118 -3.79 -5.86 -13.16
C ASP A 118 -2.58 -6.79 -13.12
N GLU A 119 -1.55 -6.55 -13.95
CA GLU A 119 -0.25 -7.21 -13.84
C GLU A 119 0.67 -6.55 -12.80
N SER A 120 0.64 -5.22 -12.64
CA SER A 120 1.52 -4.48 -11.72
C SER A 120 1.03 -4.49 -10.28
N ASP A 121 -0.29 -4.38 -10.07
CA ASP A 121 -0.87 -4.29 -8.72
C ASP A 121 -0.47 -5.50 -7.85
N PRO A 122 -0.55 -6.77 -8.32
CA PRO A 122 -0.09 -7.91 -7.53
C PRO A 122 1.40 -7.90 -7.22
N VAL A 123 2.23 -7.31 -8.09
CA VAL A 123 3.68 -7.21 -7.88
C VAL A 123 4.00 -6.20 -6.77
N ILE A 124 3.26 -5.09 -6.71
CA ILE A 124 3.39 -4.10 -5.63
C ILE A 124 2.94 -4.73 -4.30
N GLU A 125 1.80 -5.43 -4.28
CA GLU A 125 1.31 -6.16 -3.11
C GLU A 125 2.31 -7.23 -2.63
N ASP A 126 2.94 -7.95 -3.55
CA ASP A 126 3.98 -8.93 -3.22
C ASP A 126 5.19 -8.26 -2.56
N LEU A 127 5.56 -7.04 -2.98
CA LEU A 127 6.63 -6.25 -2.35
C LEU A 127 6.24 -5.76 -0.95
N GLU A 128 5.01 -5.29 -0.75
CA GLU A 128 4.48 -4.89 0.57
C GLU A 128 4.68 -6.01 1.60
N VAL A 129 4.22 -7.22 1.27
CA VAL A 129 4.33 -8.37 2.18
C VAL A 129 5.77 -8.89 2.29
N SER A 130 6.55 -8.88 1.21
CA SER A 130 7.92 -9.39 1.23
C SER A 130 8.86 -8.48 2.04
N LEU A 131 8.62 -7.17 2.00
CA LEU A 131 9.39 -6.18 2.74
C LEU A 131 8.81 -5.91 4.14
N ALA A 132 7.63 -6.45 4.45
CA ALA A 132 6.86 -6.12 5.65
C ALA A 132 6.78 -4.60 5.84
N ALA A 133 6.29 -3.93 4.78
CA ALA A 133 6.11 -2.49 4.72
C ALA A 133 4.68 -2.20 4.25
N LEU A 134 4.06 -1.16 4.81
CA LEU A 134 2.77 -0.68 4.34
C LEU A 134 2.94 -0.01 2.97
N ARG A 135 1.85 0.07 2.20
CA ARG A 135 1.84 0.68 0.87
C ARG A 135 2.22 2.16 0.96
N GLU A 136 1.73 2.81 1.99
CA GLU A 136 1.96 4.20 2.36
C GLU A 136 3.43 4.43 2.70
N GLU A 137 4.05 3.52 3.46
CA GLU A 137 5.49 3.54 3.76
C GLU A 137 6.34 3.40 2.50
N LEU A 138 5.84 2.74 1.45
CA LEU A 138 6.47 2.67 0.12
C LEU A 138 6.25 3.93 -0.73
N HIS A 139 5.62 4.98 -0.17
CA HIS A 139 5.22 6.21 -0.86
C HIS A 139 4.21 5.98 -1.98
N VAL A 140 3.39 4.94 -1.83
CA VAL A 140 2.30 4.63 -2.76
C VAL A 140 0.98 4.98 -2.09
N SER A 141 0.25 5.90 -2.69
CA SER A 141 -1.10 6.28 -2.27
C SER A 141 -2.14 5.50 -3.05
N ALA A 142 -3.22 5.11 -2.37
CA ALA A 142 -4.45 4.65 -3.00
C ALA A 142 -5.41 5.83 -3.20
N GLU A 143 -6.31 5.72 -4.17
CA GLU A 143 -7.44 6.64 -4.29
C GLU A 143 -8.33 6.56 -3.05
N ASN A 144 -8.66 7.70 -2.44
CA ASN A 144 -9.57 7.75 -1.31
C ASN A 144 -10.98 7.34 -1.77
N ARG A 145 -11.48 6.21 -1.26
CA ARG A 145 -12.80 5.65 -1.63
C ARG A 145 -13.79 5.56 -0.46
N GLY A 146 -13.38 5.97 0.73
CA GLY A 146 -14.21 5.98 1.93
C GLY A 146 -14.45 7.39 2.44
N SER A 147 -15.64 7.62 2.97
CA SER A 147 -15.99 8.85 3.68
C SER A 147 -16.40 8.53 5.10
N ILE A 148 -16.07 9.44 6.02
CA ILE A 148 -16.42 9.34 7.44
C ILE A 148 -17.25 10.55 7.87
N VAL A 149 -18.31 10.30 8.64
CA VAL A 149 -19.12 11.36 9.27
C VAL A 149 -19.51 10.93 10.68
N GLY A 150 -19.41 11.83 11.64
CA GLY A 150 -19.75 11.52 13.03
C GLY A 150 -19.06 12.40 14.05
N PRO A 151 -19.22 12.11 15.34
CA PRO A 151 -18.66 12.89 16.44
C PRO A 151 -17.18 12.55 16.67
N VAL A 152 -16.36 12.80 15.65
CA VAL A 152 -14.90 12.65 15.66
C VAL A 152 -14.23 13.89 15.09
N VAL A 153 -13.11 14.27 15.70
CA VAL A 153 -12.27 15.38 15.28
C VAL A 153 -10.87 14.85 15.00
N PHE A 154 -10.38 15.09 13.80
CA PHE A 154 -9.00 14.77 13.40
C PHE A 154 -8.10 16.01 13.47
N GLY A 155 -6.82 15.77 13.68
CA GLY A 155 -5.73 16.64 13.23
C GLY A 155 -5.16 16.03 11.96
N ASP A 156 -5.25 16.74 10.84
CA ASP A 156 -4.80 16.32 9.52
C ASP A 156 -3.77 17.34 9.02
N ASP A 157 -2.49 16.94 8.99
CA ASP A 157 -1.35 17.83 8.68
C ASP A 157 -1.36 19.17 9.45
N GLY A 158 -1.75 19.12 10.72
CA GLY A 158 -1.85 20.30 11.59
C GLY A 158 -3.19 21.05 11.54
N ASP A 159 -4.06 20.75 10.57
CA ASP A 159 -5.40 21.31 10.49
C ASP A 159 -6.42 20.50 11.30
N ARG A 160 -7.35 21.22 11.93
CA ARG A 160 -8.41 20.60 12.73
C ARG A 160 -9.63 20.29 11.85
N VAL A 161 -9.95 19.01 11.70
CA VAL A 161 -11.10 18.54 10.90
C VAL A 161 -12.19 17.98 11.82
N ASP A 162 -13.33 18.68 11.92
CA ASP A 162 -14.50 18.23 12.69
C ASP A 162 -15.48 17.49 11.77
N CYS A 163 -15.46 16.15 11.81
CA CYS A 163 -16.26 15.29 10.93
C CYS A 163 -17.77 15.38 11.17
N SER A 164 -18.22 16.09 12.22
CA SER A 164 -19.63 16.35 12.49
C SER A 164 -20.17 17.58 11.73
N LYS A 165 -19.29 18.33 11.06
CA LYS A 165 -19.58 19.65 10.44
C LYS A 165 -19.25 19.74 8.95
N LEU A 166 -19.02 18.62 8.27
CA LEU A 166 -18.64 18.57 6.86
C LEU A 166 -19.82 18.36 5.89
N GLY A 167 -21.04 18.62 6.37
CA GLY A 167 -22.26 18.36 5.59
C GLY A 167 -22.47 16.85 5.35
N LYS A 168 -23.07 16.50 4.21
CA LYS A 168 -23.41 15.11 3.87
C LYS A 168 -22.26 14.29 3.29
N GLY A 169 -21.25 14.96 2.72
CA GLY A 169 -20.12 14.31 2.06
C GLY A 169 -19.09 13.72 3.03
N GLY A 170 -19.07 14.20 4.28
CA GLY A 170 -18.13 13.76 5.29
C GLY A 170 -16.68 14.16 4.98
N TYR A 171 -15.77 13.64 5.78
CA TYR A 171 -14.33 13.70 5.51
C TYR A 171 -13.95 12.52 4.62
N SER A 172 -13.19 12.77 3.56
CA SER A 172 -12.66 11.69 2.72
C SER A 172 -11.45 11.10 3.42
N VAL A 173 -11.51 9.81 3.77
CA VAL A 173 -10.44 9.16 4.54
C VAL A 173 -9.20 9.06 3.66
N PRO A 174 -8.05 9.63 4.06
CA PRO A 174 -6.81 9.54 3.32
C PRO A 174 -6.29 8.09 3.30
N SER A 175 -5.49 7.76 2.29
CA SER A 175 -4.78 6.47 2.26
C SER A 175 -3.72 6.36 3.35
N ILE A 176 -3.06 7.47 3.68
CA ILE A 176 -2.06 7.57 4.76
C ILE A 176 -2.77 7.95 6.07
N VAL A 177 -2.72 7.06 7.06
CA VAL A 177 -3.43 7.21 8.35
C VAL A 177 -2.52 7.06 9.56
N GLU A 178 -1.21 7.01 9.32
CA GLU A 178 -0.19 6.93 10.35
C GLU A 178 -0.28 8.17 11.28
N PRO A 179 0.05 8.03 12.58
CA PRO A 179 -0.12 9.09 13.57
C PRO A 179 0.59 10.41 13.26
N GLU A 180 1.61 10.38 12.39
CA GLU A 180 2.34 11.56 11.95
C GLU A 180 1.53 12.42 10.97
N TYR A 181 0.57 11.83 10.24
CA TYR A 181 -0.26 12.48 9.23
C TYR A 181 -1.69 12.72 9.71
N LEU A 182 -2.28 11.71 10.38
CA LEU A 182 -3.66 11.75 10.84
C LEU A 182 -3.77 11.37 12.32
N GLU A 183 -4.23 12.31 13.14
CA GLU A 183 -4.36 12.16 14.59
C GLU A 183 -5.82 12.22 15.03
N ILE A 184 -6.28 11.24 15.81
CA ILE A 184 -7.61 11.29 16.44
C ILE A 184 -7.55 12.20 17.69
N ARG A 185 -7.88 13.49 17.51
CA ARG A 185 -7.88 14.50 18.58
C ARG A 185 -8.99 14.29 19.59
N ARG A 186 -10.18 13.89 19.12
CA ARG A 186 -11.35 13.65 19.96
C ARG A 186 -12.31 12.69 19.26
N CYS A 187 -12.80 11.70 19.99
CA CYS A 187 -13.91 10.84 19.56
C CYS A 187 -14.87 10.67 20.73
N THR A 188 -16.17 10.91 20.51
CA THR A 188 -17.21 10.67 21.53
C THR A 188 -18.28 9.69 21.07
N ALA A 189 -18.04 8.98 19.95
CA ALA A 189 -18.95 7.98 19.44
C ALA A 189 -18.96 6.73 20.32
N ASP A 190 -20.12 6.10 20.45
CA ASP A 190 -20.29 4.83 21.16
C ASP A 190 -19.87 3.64 20.30
N PHE A 191 -20.01 3.75 18.97
CA PHE A 191 -19.64 2.71 18.02
C PHE A 191 -19.35 3.27 16.62
N VAL A 192 -18.76 2.43 15.76
CA VAL A 192 -18.56 2.69 14.33
C VAL A 192 -19.51 1.78 13.54
N LEU A 193 -20.25 2.35 12.60
CA LEU A 193 -21.14 1.64 11.69
C LEU A 193 -20.55 1.67 10.28
N LEU A 194 -19.87 0.59 9.89
CA LEU A 194 -19.33 0.44 8.55
C LEU A 194 -20.44 0.15 7.53
N VAL A 195 -20.56 0.98 6.49
CA VAL A 195 -21.56 0.83 5.44
C VAL A 195 -20.89 0.62 4.09
N GLU A 196 -20.96 -0.61 3.56
CA GLU A 196 -20.30 -1.00 2.30
C GLU A 196 -20.90 -0.28 1.08
N LYS A 197 -22.24 -0.16 1.01
CA LYS A 197 -22.92 0.46 -0.13
C LYS A 197 -23.01 1.98 0.02
N GLY A 198 -22.34 2.71 -0.85
CA GLY A 198 -22.33 4.19 -0.84
C GLY A 198 -23.73 4.83 -0.91
N THR A 199 -24.71 4.22 -1.59
CA THR A 199 -26.09 4.73 -1.62
C THR A 199 -26.76 4.68 -0.24
N GLN A 200 -26.50 3.65 0.55
CA GLN A 200 -27.01 3.53 1.92
C GLN A 200 -26.26 4.46 2.87
N TRP A 201 -24.94 4.57 2.71
CA TRP A 201 -24.12 5.50 3.48
C TRP A 201 -24.61 6.95 3.29
N ASN A 202 -24.81 7.37 2.03
CA ASN A 202 -25.33 8.69 1.69
C ASN A 202 -26.68 8.97 2.37
N ARG A 203 -27.58 7.99 2.36
CA ARG A 203 -28.90 8.13 2.99
C ARG A 203 -28.80 8.29 4.51
N LEU A 204 -27.98 7.47 5.17
CA LEU A 204 -27.75 7.53 6.62
C LEU A 204 -27.07 8.85 7.05
N SER A 205 -26.14 9.34 6.22
CA SER A 205 -25.48 10.64 6.40
C SER A 205 -26.48 11.80 6.27
N GLU A 206 -27.33 11.77 5.23
CA GLU A 206 -28.39 12.78 5.01
C GLU A 206 -29.41 12.81 6.16
N ASP A 207 -29.83 11.63 6.65
CA ASP A 207 -30.75 11.49 7.79
C ASP A 207 -30.07 11.76 9.15
N LYS A 208 -28.77 12.07 9.16
CA LYS A 208 -27.95 12.32 10.37
C LYS A 208 -28.06 11.20 11.41
N PHE A 209 -28.07 9.95 10.94
CA PHE A 209 -28.14 8.77 11.80
C PHE A 209 -27.06 8.78 12.89
N TRP A 210 -25.83 9.18 12.52
CA TRP A 210 -24.68 9.36 13.40
C TRP A 210 -24.95 10.27 14.61
N ARG A 211 -25.82 11.27 14.46
CA ARG A 211 -26.19 12.19 15.54
C ARG A 211 -27.22 11.58 16.47
N ARG A 212 -28.18 10.80 15.94
CA ARG A 212 -29.26 10.18 16.72
C ARG A 212 -28.75 9.04 17.59
N TYR A 213 -27.82 8.24 17.08
CA TYR A 213 -27.29 7.05 17.74
C TYR A 213 -25.86 7.22 18.24
N ASN A 214 -25.32 8.45 18.21
CA ASN A 214 -23.97 8.79 18.64
C ASN A 214 -22.91 7.83 18.09
N CYS A 215 -22.89 7.66 16.77
CA CYS A 215 -21.98 6.74 16.09
C CYS A 215 -21.18 7.45 15.00
N ILE A 216 -20.11 6.81 14.55
CA ILE A 216 -19.40 7.18 13.32
C ILE A 216 -19.98 6.33 12.19
N LEU A 217 -20.26 6.93 11.04
CA LEU A 217 -20.56 6.25 9.78
C LEU A 217 -19.34 6.28 8.87
#